data_AF-A0A966U3G3-F1
#
_entry.id   AF-A0A966U3G3-F1
#
_cell.length_a   1.000
_cell.length_b   1.000
_cell.length_c   1.000
_cell.angle_alpha   90.00
_cell.angle_beta   90.00
_cell.angle_gamma   90.00
#
_symmetry.space_group_name_H-M   'P 1'
#
loop_
_entity.id
_entity.type
_entity.pdbx_description
1 polymer ?
#
loop_
_entity_poly.entity_id
_entity_poly.type
_entity_poly.pdbx_seq_one_letter_code
_entity_poly.pdbx_strand_id
1 'polypeptide(L)'
;SLSGAIISARLEKKRGPRFVMIGSMIFSALLVAGSFAPTYLVFAIFLPFIGCVALLTFIGANTMVQMRTDSEIRGRVMGIYLTVFLGGTPIVSPLIGWMTQVIGTRETIGICGSISFLAALITYTQFKDKSAPPASVAVEDVLQAAYEDKKD
;
A
#
# COMPACT_ATOMS: atom_id res chain seq x y z
N SER A 1 -0.11 -16.66 -20.22
CA SER A 1 1.06 -15.75 -20.12
C SER A 1 1.05 -14.54 -21.05
N LEU A 2 0.56 -14.61 -22.30
CA LEU A 2 0.48 -13.43 -23.18
C LEU A 2 -0.65 -12.43 -22.82
N SER A 3 -1.85 -12.91 -22.47
CA SER A 3 -2.98 -12.03 -22.13
C SER A 3 -2.73 -11.20 -20.86
N GLY A 4 -2.04 -11.79 -19.86
CA GLY A 4 -1.63 -11.09 -18.64
C GLY A 4 -0.53 -10.05 -18.88
N ALA A 5 0.35 -10.28 -19.87
CA ALA A 5 1.42 -9.34 -20.23
C ALA A 5 0.85 -8.08 -20.92
N ILE A 6 -0.13 -8.25 -21.81
CA ILE A 6 -0.79 -7.12 -22.50
C ILE A 6 -1.62 -6.27 -21.53
N ILE A 7 -2.32 -6.92 -20.59
CA ILE A 7 -3.06 -6.23 -19.53
C ILE A 7 -2.08 -5.48 -18.59
N SER A 8 -0.94 -6.09 -18.24
CA SER A 8 0.09 -5.47 -17.39
C SER A 8 0.75 -4.25 -18.05
N ALA A 9 1.05 -4.31 -19.35
CA ALA A 9 1.63 -3.19 -20.10
C ALA A 9 0.68 -1.98 -20.18
N ARG A 10 -0.64 -2.20 -20.23
CA ARG A 10 -1.63 -1.09 -20.17
C ARG A 10 -1.81 -0.51 -18.77
N LEU A 11 -1.48 -1.27 -17.72
CA LEU A 11 -1.54 -0.82 -16.33
C LEU A 11 -0.30 -0.04 -15.88
N GLU A 12 0.87 -0.26 -16.50
CA GLU A 12 2.11 0.49 -16.18
C GLU A 12 1.93 2.00 -16.26
N LYS A 13 1.19 2.49 -17.26
CA LYS A 13 0.92 3.93 -17.41
C LYS A 13 -0.05 4.51 -16.36
N LYS A 14 -0.76 3.66 -15.60
CA LYS A 14 -1.77 4.06 -14.59
C LYS A 14 -1.37 3.73 -13.14
N ARG A 15 -0.20 3.11 -12.91
CA ARG A 15 0.35 2.79 -11.57
C ARG A 15 0.94 4.03 -10.87
N GLY A 16 0.15 5.11 -10.81
CA GLY A 16 0.48 6.30 -10.03
C GLY A 16 0.11 6.15 -8.55
N PRO A 17 0.43 7.16 -7.71
CA PRO A 17 0.06 7.21 -6.29
C PRO A 17 -1.42 6.88 -6.02
N ARG A 18 -2.30 7.36 -6.90
CA ARG A 18 -3.75 7.14 -6.82
C ARG A 18 -4.15 5.67 -6.95
N PHE A 19 -3.41 4.86 -7.71
CA PHE A 19 -3.73 3.43 -7.89
C PHE A 19 -3.54 2.65 -6.58
N VAL A 20 -2.45 2.91 -5.85
CA VAL A 20 -2.17 2.25 -4.57
C VAL A 20 -3.11 2.74 -3.48
N MET A 21 -3.46 4.04 -3.48
CA MET A 21 -4.46 4.57 -2.54
C MET A 21 -5.85 3.95 -2.76
N ILE A 22 -6.33 3.91 -4.01
CA ILE A 22 -7.62 3.30 -4.35
C ILE A 22 -7.58 1.78 -4.08
N GLY A 23 -6.49 1.10 -4.44
CA GLY A 23 -6.31 -0.33 -4.15
C GLY A 23 -6.37 -0.65 -2.67
N SER A 24 -5.72 0.17 -1.82
CA SER A 24 -5.74 0.02 -0.36
C SER A 24 -7.15 0.25 0.22
N MET A 25 -7.91 1.20 -0.32
CA MET A 25 -9.31 1.43 0.06
C MET A 25 -10.20 0.24 -0.30
N ILE A 26 -10.09 -0.26 -1.53
CA ILE A 26 -10.87 -1.41 -2.00
C ILE A 26 -10.52 -2.66 -1.18
N PHE A 27 -9.23 -2.89 -0.91
CA PHE A 27 -8.79 -3.99 -0.07
C PHE A 27 -9.40 -3.92 1.32
N SER A 28 -9.32 -2.76 1.97
CA SER A 28 -9.84 -2.57 3.33
C SER A 28 -11.36 -2.69 3.37
N ALA A 29 -12.07 -2.16 2.37
CA ALA A 29 -13.51 -2.30 2.24
C ALA A 29 -13.95 -3.77 2.04
N LEU A 30 -13.23 -4.53 1.22
CA LEU A 30 -13.47 -5.97 1.04
C LEU A 30 -13.19 -6.75 2.33
N LEU A 31 -12.18 -6.35 3.11
CA LEU A 31 -11.87 -6.96 4.41
C LEU A 31 -13.01 -6.76 5.41
N VAL A 32 -13.53 -5.53 5.50
CA VAL A 32 -14.69 -5.19 6.35
C VAL A 32 -15.93 -5.93 5.86
N ALA A 33 -16.21 -5.94 4.56
CA ALA A 33 -17.34 -6.68 4.00
C ALA A 33 -17.24 -8.20 4.29
N GLY A 34 -16.03 -8.77 4.20
CA GLY A 34 -15.75 -10.16 4.54
C GLY A 34 -15.99 -10.48 6.02
N SER A 35 -15.81 -9.51 6.93
CA SER A 35 -16.11 -9.66 8.36
C SER A 35 -17.59 -9.93 8.63
N PHE A 36 -18.49 -9.37 7.82
CA PHE A 36 -19.94 -9.57 7.93
C PHE A 36 -20.45 -10.83 7.24
N ALA A 37 -19.59 -11.63 6.61
CA ALA A 37 -20.02 -12.81 5.85
C ALA A 37 -20.67 -13.87 6.76
N PRO A 38 -21.96 -14.22 6.62
CA PRO A 38 -22.67 -15.07 7.58
C PRO A 38 -22.18 -16.52 7.60
N THR A 39 -21.57 -17.02 6.52
CA THR A 39 -21.11 -18.42 6.39
C THR A 39 -19.66 -18.50 5.89
N TYR A 40 -19.00 -19.61 6.22
CA TYR A 40 -17.62 -19.89 5.79
C TYR A 40 -17.47 -19.89 4.27
N LEU A 41 -18.46 -20.39 3.53
CA LEU A 41 -18.44 -20.43 2.06
C LEU A 41 -18.41 -19.03 1.44
N VAL A 42 -19.19 -18.09 2.00
CA VAL A 42 -19.18 -16.69 1.52
C VAL A 42 -17.81 -16.07 1.76
N PHE A 43 -17.22 -16.29 2.93
CA PHE A 43 -15.86 -15.81 3.22
C PHE A 43 -14.81 -16.44 2.28
N ALA A 44 -14.89 -17.75 2.02
CA ALA A 44 -13.99 -18.46 1.13
C ALA A 44 -14.03 -17.93 -0.31
N ILE A 45 -15.21 -17.53 -0.80
CA ILE A 45 -15.37 -16.91 -2.12
C ILE A 45 -14.78 -15.50 -2.15
N PHE A 46 -14.88 -14.74 -1.05
CA PHE A 46 -14.29 -13.40 -0.94
C PHE A 46 -12.76 -13.41 -0.88
N LEU A 47 -12.18 -14.44 -0.29
CA LEU A 47 -10.74 -14.59 -0.08
C LEU A 47 -9.87 -14.39 -1.35
N PRO A 48 -10.19 -14.99 -2.52
CA PRO A 48 -9.42 -14.74 -3.74
C PRO A 48 -9.52 -13.29 -4.23
N PHE A 49 -10.66 -12.61 -4.04
CA PHE A 49 -10.81 -11.20 -4.40
C PHE A 49 -9.98 -10.30 -3.47
N ILE A 50 -10.06 -10.56 -2.16
CA ILE A 50 -9.26 -9.85 -1.15
C ILE A 50 -7.76 -10.04 -1.46
N GLY A 51 -7.32 -11.27 -1.70
CA GLY A 51 -5.93 -11.60 -2.03
C GLY A 51 -5.47 -10.94 -3.33
N CYS A 52 -6.30 -10.91 -4.38
CA CYS A 52 -5.98 -10.28 -5.65
C CYS A 52 -5.74 -8.77 -5.48
N VAL A 53 -6.64 -8.07 -4.78
CA VAL A 53 -6.50 -6.62 -4.54
C VAL A 53 -5.29 -6.33 -3.63
N ALA A 54 -5.05 -7.16 -2.61
CA ALA A 54 -3.89 -7.04 -1.74
C ALA A 54 -2.57 -7.14 -2.52
N LEU A 55 -2.43 -8.19 -3.34
CA LEU A 55 -1.23 -8.42 -4.16
C LEU A 55 -1.02 -7.29 -5.18
N LEU A 56 -2.08 -6.85 -5.85
CA LEU A 56 -1.99 -5.79 -6.83
C LEU A 56 -1.57 -4.45 -6.22
N THR A 57 -2.10 -4.15 -5.03
CA THR A 57 -1.73 -2.96 -4.24
C THR A 57 -0.29 -3.05 -3.75
N PHE A 58 0.13 -4.22 -3.25
CA PHE A 58 1.48 -4.47 -2.79
C PHE A 58 2.51 -4.31 -3.91
N ILE A 59 2.27 -4.93 -5.08
CA ILE A 59 3.14 -4.76 -6.25
C ILE A 59 3.19 -3.29 -6.66
N GLY A 60 2.03 -2.63 -6.73
CA GLY A 60 1.95 -1.21 -7.07
C GLY A 60 2.75 -0.31 -6.12
N ALA A 61 2.70 -0.55 -4.82
CA ALA A 61 3.46 0.20 -3.81
C ALA A 61 4.97 0.03 -3.99
N ASN A 62 5.43 -1.22 -4.13
CA ASN A 62 6.84 -1.52 -4.37
C ASN A 62 7.35 -0.90 -5.68
N THR A 63 6.59 -1.03 -6.78
CA THR A 63 6.93 -0.39 -8.05
C THR A 63 6.97 1.12 -7.93
N MET A 64 6.03 1.74 -7.20
CA MET A 64 6.00 3.19 -7.03
C MET A 64 7.24 3.71 -6.29
N VAL A 65 7.60 3.09 -5.16
CA VAL A 65 8.81 3.46 -4.42
C VAL A 65 10.04 3.33 -5.31
N GLN A 66 10.12 2.26 -6.09
CA GLN A 66 11.24 1.99 -6.98
C GLN A 66 11.33 2.96 -8.17
N MET A 67 10.19 3.38 -8.75
CA MET A 67 10.13 4.32 -9.89
C MET A 67 10.27 5.78 -9.46
N ARG A 68 10.09 6.08 -8.17
CA ARG A 68 10.21 7.42 -7.58
C ARG A 68 11.51 7.62 -6.82
N THR A 69 12.45 6.70 -6.95
CA THR A 69 13.77 6.80 -6.32
C THR A 69 14.84 6.73 -7.39
N ASP A 70 15.86 7.58 -7.24
CA ASP A 70 17.05 7.54 -8.09
C ASP A 70 17.79 6.19 -7.98
N SER A 71 18.39 5.77 -9.09
CA SER A 71 19.12 4.51 -9.22
C SER A 71 20.26 4.38 -8.20
N GLU A 72 20.94 5.48 -7.86
CA GLU A 72 22.09 5.48 -6.95
C GLU A 72 21.71 5.19 -5.48
N ILE A 73 20.54 5.65 -5.04
CA ILE A 73 20.09 5.52 -3.63
C ILE A 73 18.96 4.50 -3.45
N ARG A 74 18.47 3.88 -4.52
CA ARG A 74 17.35 2.91 -4.50
C ARG A 74 17.52 1.80 -3.47
N GLY A 75 18.73 1.28 -3.30
CA GLY A 75 19.03 0.24 -2.31
C GLY A 75 18.82 0.70 -0.86
N ARG A 76 19.22 1.94 -0.54
CA ARG A 76 19.05 2.53 0.81
C ARG A 76 17.58 2.83 1.10
N VAL A 77 16.87 3.41 0.14
CA VAL A 77 15.44 3.71 0.28
C VAL A 77 14.61 2.43 0.43
N MET A 78 14.90 1.41 -0.39
CA MET A 78 14.21 0.12 -0.28
C MET A 78 14.54 -0.58 1.05
N GLY A 79 15.77 -0.44 1.55
CA GLY A 79 16.16 -0.93 2.87
C GLY A 79 15.29 -0.35 3.98
N ILE A 80 15.18 0.98 4.05
CA ILE A 80 14.33 1.66 5.02
C ILE A 80 12.85 1.26 4.85
N TYR A 81 12.38 1.21 3.59
CA TYR A 81 11.01 0.79 3.27
C TYR A 81 10.70 -0.62 3.81
N LEU A 82 11.60 -1.59 3.57
CA LEU A 82 11.44 -2.96 4.07
C LEU A 82 11.61 -3.05 5.58
N THR A 83 12.51 -2.28 6.20
CA THR A 83 12.64 -2.23 7.66
C THR A 83 11.36 -1.76 8.33
N VAL A 84 10.72 -0.70 7.81
CA VAL A 84 9.44 -0.22 8.34
C VAL A 84 8.33 -1.25 8.09
N PHE A 85 8.26 -1.81 6.89
CA PHE A 85 7.20 -2.76 6.51
C PHE A 85 7.29 -4.07 7.32
N LEU A 86 8.49 -4.63 7.45
CA LEU A 86 8.70 -5.91 8.11
C LEU A 86 8.90 -5.78 9.63
N GLY A 87 9.40 -4.63 10.10
CA GLY A 87 9.65 -4.36 11.51
C GLY A 87 8.38 -4.24 12.36
N GLY A 88 7.25 -3.86 11.77
CA GLY A 88 5.96 -3.82 12.47
C GLY A 88 5.33 -5.20 12.67
N THR A 89 5.52 -6.13 11.73
CA THR A 89 4.93 -7.48 11.73
C THR A 89 5.16 -8.28 13.03
N PRO A 90 6.38 -8.39 13.60
CA PRO A 90 6.60 -9.18 14.81
C PRO A 90 5.86 -8.62 16.03
N ILE A 91 5.50 -7.34 16.03
CA ILE A 91 4.74 -6.70 17.11
C ILE A 91 3.23 -6.87 16.85
N VAL A 92 2.81 -6.66 15.61
CA VAL A 92 1.39 -6.71 15.20
C VAL A 92 0.84 -8.14 15.26
N SER A 93 1.62 -9.14 14.88
CA SER A 93 1.13 -10.53 14.79
C SER A 93 0.68 -11.12 16.15
N PRO A 94 1.45 -11.01 17.25
CA PRO A 94 0.98 -11.43 18.58
C PRO A 94 -0.22 -10.63 19.08
N LEU A 95 -0.26 -9.32 18.80
CA LEU A 95 -1.37 -8.45 19.20
C LEU A 95 -2.69 -8.88 18.55
N ILE A 96 -2.68 -9.12 17.23
CA ILE A 96 -3.84 -9.63 16.51
C ILE A 96 -4.20 -11.03 17.03
N GLY A 97 -3.21 -11.91 17.26
CA GLY A 97 -3.45 -13.24 17.80
C GLY A 97 -4.11 -13.24 19.19
N TRP A 98 -3.78 -12.29 20.05
CA TRP A 98 -4.45 -12.11 21.33
C TRP A 98 -5.88 -11.57 21.15
N MET A 99 -6.09 -10.59 20.25
CA MET A 99 -7.42 -10.07 19.95
C MET A 99 -8.36 -11.12 19.38
N THR A 100 -7.87 -12.02 18.51
CA THR A 100 -8.70 -13.10 17.96
C THR A 100 -9.13 -14.10 19.02
N GLN A 101 -8.35 -14.29 20.09
CA GLN A 101 -8.71 -15.15 21.22
C GLN A 101 -9.81 -14.53 22.09
N VAL A 102 -9.76 -13.22 22.32
CA VAL A 102 -10.70 -12.52 23.23
C VAL A 102 -12.02 -12.17 22.54
N ILE A 103 -11.95 -11.63 21.32
CA ILE A 103 -13.08 -11.00 20.62
C ILE A 103 -13.58 -11.89 19.46
N GLY A 104 -12.81 -12.91 19.10
CA GLY A 104 -13.08 -13.78 17.96
C GLY A 104 -12.46 -13.28 16.66
N THR A 105 -12.22 -14.23 15.74
CA THR A 105 -11.52 -13.96 14.47
C THR A 105 -12.25 -12.98 13.57
N ARG A 106 -13.60 -13.05 13.52
CA ARG A 106 -14.41 -12.21 12.64
C ARG A 106 -14.35 -10.75 13.04
N GLU A 107 -14.70 -10.46 14.29
CA GLU A 107 -14.66 -9.09 14.84
C GLU A 107 -13.26 -8.47 14.72
N THR A 108 -12.21 -9.26 14.98
CA THR A 108 -10.83 -8.80 14.84
C THR A 108 -10.50 -8.41 13.39
N ILE A 109 -10.90 -9.22 12.40
CA ILE A 109 -10.73 -8.88 10.98
C ILE A 109 -11.48 -7.60 10.62
N GLY A 110 -12.71 -7.43 11.11
CA GLY A 110 -13.52 -6.22 10.91
C GLY A 110 -12.86 -4.97 11.49
N ILE A 111 -12.29 -5.07 12.70
CA ILE A 111 -11.55 -3.98 13.34
C ILE A 111 -10.28 -3.63 12.55
N CYS A 112 -9.47 -4.63 12.19
CA CYS A 112 -8.25 -4.41 11.39
C CYS A 112 -8.56 -3.80 10.02
N GLY A 113 -9.63 -4.27 9.37
CA GLY A 113 -10.12 -3.72 8.10
C GLY A 113 -10.58 -2.27 8.25
N SER A 114 -11.30 -1.95 9.32
CA SER A 114 -11.77 -0.59 9.61
C SER A 114 -10.62 0.37 9.88
N ILE A 115 -9.64 -0.03 10.68
CA ILE A 115 -8.42 0.76 10.94
C ILE A 115 -7.67 1.02 9.64
N SER A 116 -7.50 -0.02 8.81
CA SER A 116 -6.83 0.09 7.51
C SER A 116 -7.60 1.01 6.55
N PHE A 117 -8.93 0.95 6.57
CA PHE A 117 -9.78 1.80 5.75
C PHE A 117 -9.68 3.27 6.17
N LEU A 118 -9.71 3.55 7.49
CA LEU A 118 -9.52 4.92 8.01
C LEU A 118 -8.13 5.46 7.66
N ALA A 119 -7.08 4.66 7.82
CA ALA A 119 -5.72 5.06 7.43
C ALA A 119 -5.62 5.36 5.92
N ALA A 120 -6.22 4.51 5.07
CA ALA A 120 -6.29 4.73 3.64
C ALA A 120 -7.09 5.99 3.29
N LEU A 121 -8.20 6.26 3.99
CA LEU A 121 -9.04 7.44 3.82
C LEU A 121 -8.28 8.73 4.18
N ILE A 122 -7.60 8.75 5.33
CA ILE A 122 -6.79 9.89 5.78
C ILE A 122 -5.64 10.14 4.79
N THR A 123 -4.98 9.08 4.34
CA THR A 123 -3.90 9.19 3.34
C THR A 123 -4.44 9.76 2.03
N TYR A 124 -5.61 9.30 1.59
CA TYR A 124 -6.24 9.81 0.39
C TYR A 124 -6.62 11.28 0.53
N THR A 125 -7.24 11.71 1.64
CA THR A 125 -7.64 13.13 1.81
C THR A 125 -6.44 14.06 1.90
N GLN A 126 -5.37 13.67 2.61
CA GLN A 126 -4.16 14.48 2.76
C GLN A 126 -3.32 14.58 1.46
N PHE A 127 -3.30 13.52 0.64
CA PHE A 127 -2.44 13.46 -0.55
C PHE A 127 -3.19 13.59 -1.89
N LYS A 128 -4.52 13.71 -1.87
CA LYS A 128 -5.33 13.94 -3.09
C LYS A 128 -4.86 15.15 -3.89
N ASP A 129 -4.45 16.21 -3.19
CA ASP A 129 -4.04 17.51 -3.77
C ASP A 129 -2.52 17.64 -4.01
N LYS A 130 -1.69 16.82 -3.36
CA LYS A 130 -0.21 16.82 -3.51
C LYS A 130 0.33 15.73 -4.44
N SER A 131 -0.55 15.03 -5.16
CA SER A 131 -0.20 13.91 -6.06
C SER A 131 0.43 14.34 -7.40
N ALA A 132 0.73 15.62 -7.60
CA ALA A 132 1.49 16.07 -8.77
C ALA A 132 2.90 15.43 -8.71
N PRO A 133 3.37 14.77 -9.78
CA PRO A 133 4.74 14.26 -9.84
C PRO A 133 5.73 15.39 -9.50
N PRO A 134 6.67 15.23 -8.55
CA PRO A 134 7.78 16.16 -8.40
C PRO A 134 8.53 16.27 -9.74
N ALA A 135 8.93 17.50 -10.09
CA ALA A 135 9.51 17.84 -11.40
C ALA A 135 10.82 17.10 -11.68
N SER A 136 11.52 16.63 -10.64
CA SER A 136 12.66 15.73 -10.79
C SER A 136 12.83 14.83 -9.57
N VAL A 137 13.32 13.62 -9.86
CA VAL A 137 13.64 12.55 -8.89
C VAL A 137 15.16 12.39 -8.74
N ALA A 138 15.93 13.15 -9.53
CA ALA A 138 17.38 13.14 -9.53
C ALA A 138 17.91 13.75 -8.24
N VAL A 139 18.86 13.06 -7.60
CA VAL A 139 19.54 13.55 -6.39
C VAL A 139 20.29 14.85 -6.68
N GLU A 140 20.77 15.01 -7.91
CA GLU A 140 21.48 16.18 -8.42
C GLU A 140 20.66 17.46 -8.29
N ASP A 141 19.37 17.44 -8.65
CA ASP A 141 18.51 18.63 -8.59
C ASP A 141 18.15 19.04 -7.15
N VAL A 142 17.96 18.06 -6.25
CA VAL A 142 17.67 18.33 -4.83
C VAL A 142 18.92 18.84 -4.11
N LEU A 143 20.09 18.29 -4.43
CA LEU A 143 21.35 18.78 -3.89
C LEU A 143 21.69 20.17 -4.42
N GLN A 144 21.44 20.45 -5.70
CA GLN A 144 21.74 21.75 -6.29
C GLN A 144 20.83 22.85 -5.73
N ALA A 145 19.53 22.58 -5.56
CA ALA A 145 18.61 23.50 -4.87
C ALA A 145 19.03 23.79 -3.41
N ALA A 146 19.53 22.79 -2.68
CA ALA A 146 20.02 22.97 -1.31
C ALA A 146 21.38 23.70 -1.22
N TYR A 147 22.17 23.69 -2.31
CA TYR A 147 23.43 24.44 -2.40
C TYR A 147 23.22 25.90 -2.82
N GLU A 148 22.22 26.19 -3.67
CA GLU A 148 21.89 27.57 -4.07
C GLU A 148 21.25 28.36 -2.92
N ASP A 149 20.36 27.76 -2.13
CA ASP A 149 19.72 28.39 -0.96
C ASP A 149 20.71 28.79 0.16
N LYS A 150 21.94 28.24 0.12
CA LYS A 150 22.98 28.52 1.12
C LYS A 150 23.97 29.61 0.69
N LYS A 151 23.76 30.19 -0.49
CA LYS A 151 24.68 31.17 -1.11
C LYS A 151 24.16 32.62 -1.00
N ASP A 152 22.92 32.80 -0.54
CA ASP A 152 22.32 34.08 -0.14
C ASP A 152 22.38 34.26 1.39
#